data_AF-A0A813YRX8-F1
#
_entry.id   AF-A0A813YRX8-F1
#
_cell.length_a   1.000
_cell.length_b   1.000
_cell.length_c   1.000
_cell.angle_alpha   90.00
_cell.angle_beta   90.00
_cell.angle_gamma   90.00
#
_symmetry.space_group_name_H-M   'P 1'
#
loop_
_entity.id
_entity.type
_entity.pdbx_description
1 polymer ?
#
loop_
_entity_poly.entity_id
_entity_poly.type
_entity_poly.pdbx_seq_one_letter_code
_entity_poly.pdbx_strand_id
1 'polypeptide(L)'
;MRRLAISGQLVGADRQLVKMVCLQLTLVVLAAIPYGIYNTYILSTSNRNKTAEQIDQEFLFLTTTSLLGLFNFGGSFYVFLAASRRFRQIV
;
A
#
# COMPACT_ATOMS: atom_id res chain seq x y z
N MET A 1 29.08 20.90 20.91
CA MET A 1 27.77 21.08 20.23
C MET A 1 27.52 20.13 19.05
N ARG A 2 28.52 19.78 18.22
CA ARG A 2 28.35 18.84 17.08
C ARG A 2 27.77 17.45 17.42
N ARG A 3 28.10 16.85 18.57
CA ARG A 3 27.58 15.52 18.97
C ARG A 3 26.08 15.49 19.29
N LEU A 4 25.53 16.58 19.82
CA LEU A 4 24.10 16.69 20.12
C LEU A 4 23.24 16.83 18.84
N ALA A 5 23.76 17.54 17.83
CA ALA A 5 23.13 17.64 16.51
C ALA A 5 23.05 16.27 15.80
N ILE A 6 24.11 15.46 15.88
CA ILE A 6 24.16 14.10 15.30
C ILE A 6 23.13 13.18 15.98
N SER A 7 23.01 13.22 17.32
CA SER A 7 21.97 12.47 18.04
C SER A 7 20.55 12.93 17.67
N GLY A 8 20.32 14.23 17.50
CA GLY A 8 19.02 14.77 17.07
C GLY A 8 18.66 14.38 15.63
N GLN A 9 19.63 14.34 14.72
CA GLN A 9 19.45 13.91 13.32
C GLN A 9 19.11 12.40 13.22
N LEU A 10 19.78 11.55 14.02
CA LEU A 10 19.47 10.12 14.11
C LEU A 10 18.04 9.86 14.61
N VAL A 11 17.61 10.57 15.66
CA VAL A 11 16.23 10.45 16.18
C VAL A 11 15.19 10.93 15.16
N GLY A 12 15.50 11.97 14.37
CA GLY A 12 14.64 12.45 13.28
C GLY A 12 14.52 11.44 12.14
N ALA A 13 15.63 10.81 11.75
CA ALA A 13 15.69 9.75 10.75
C ALA A 13 14.87 8.53 11.15
N ASP A 14 14.99 8.05 12.39
CA ASP A 14 14.22 6.92 12.90
C ASP A 14 12.72 7.18 12.87
N ARG A 15 12.28 8.36 13.32
CA ARG A 15 10.86 8.74 13.28
C ARG A 15 10.33 8.83 11.86
N GLN A 16 11.17 9.21 10.89
CA GLN A 16 10.78 9.25 9.49
C GLN A 16 10.67 7.86 8.87
N LEU A 17 11.60 6.95 9.21
CA LEU A 17 11.54 5.56 8.80
C LEU A 17 10.26 4.88 9.31
N VAL A 18 9.91 5.08 10.59
CA VAL A 18 8.66 4.57 11.17
C VAL A 18 7.43 5.08 10.41
N LYS A 19 7.38 6.38 10.09
CA LYS A 19 6.29 6.95 9.29
C LYS A 19 6.20 6.32 7.90
N MET A 20 7.34 6.07 7.24
CA MET A 20 7.40 5.44 5.92
C MET A 20 6.84 4.01 5.98
N VAL A 21 7.29 3.22 6.97
CA VAL A 21 6.83 1.85 7.16
C VAL A 21 5.33 1.82 7.47
N CYS A 22 4.83 2.69 8.35
CA CYS A 22 3.40 2.77 8.64
C CYS A 22 2.57 3.11 7.39
N LEU A 23 3.02 4.07 6.58
CA LEU A 23 2.29 4.48 5.37
C LEU A 23 2.31 3.37 4.31
N GLN A 24 3.45 2.67 4.17
CA GLN A 24 3.58 1.51 3.30
C GLN A 24 2.67 0.36 3.72
N LEU A 25 2.62 0.06 5.03
CA LEU A 25 1.72 -0.97 5.57
C LEU A 25 0.26 -0.62 5.28
N THR A 26 -0.15 0.63 5.48
CA THR A 26 -1.51 1.07 5.16
C THR A 26 -1.84 0.86 3.69
N LEU A 27 -0.94 1.22 2.76
CA LEU A 27 -1.16 1.03 1.32
C LEU A 27 -1.26 -0.46 0.95
N VAL A 28 -0.40 -1.31 1.53
CA VAL A 28 -0.43 -2.76 1.31
C VAL A 28 -1.74 -3.36 1.83
N VAL A 29 -2.18 -2.98 3.02
CA VAL A 29 -3.43 -3.48 3.61
C VAL A 29 -4.64 -3.08 2.76
N LEU A 30 -4.69 -1.81 2.31
CA LEU A 30 -5.77 -1.31 1.46
C LEU A 30 -5.84 -2.00 0.09
N ALA A 31 -4.70 -2.44 -0.46
CA ALA A 31 -4.67 -3.17 -1.71
C ALA A 31 -4.93 -4.68 -1.54
N ALA A 32 -4.40 -5.29 -0.47
CA ALA A 32 -4.45 -6.74 -0.27
C ALA A 32 -5.83 -7.21 0.22
N ILE A 33 -6.49 -6.48 1.12
CA ILE A 33 -7.79 -6.89 1.67
C ILE A 33 -8.85 -7.06 0.57
N PRO A 34 -9.11 -6.07 -0.31
CA PRO A 34 -10.12 -6.21 -1.35
C PRO A 34 -9.85 -7.39 -2.29
N TYR A 35 -8.58 -7.59 -2.65
CA TYR A 35 -8.17 -8.72 -3.50
C TYR A 35 -8.38 -10.07 -2.81
N GLY A 36 -8.05 -10.18 -1.52
CA GLY A 36 -8.30 -11.38 -0.72
C GLY A 36 -9.79 -11.69 -0.57
N ILE A 37 -10.62 -10.68 -0.35
CA ILE A 37 -12.08 -10.82 -0.29
C ILE A 37 -12.62 -11.34 -1.62
N TYR A 38 -12.21 -10.74 -2.75
CA TYR A 38 -12.62 -11.17 -4.09
C TYR A 38 -12.29 -12.65 -4.35
N ASN A 39 -11.04 -13.06 -4.08
CA ASN A 39 -10.62 -14.44 -4.29
C ASN A 39 -11.39 -15.41 -3.41
N THR A 40 -11.61 -15.08 -2.14
CA THR A 40 -12.39 -15.91 -1.21
C THR A 40 -13.83 -16.06 -1.70
N TYR A 41 -14.42 -14.97 -2.19
CA TYR A 41 -15.76 -14.97 -2.77
C TYR A 41 -15.84 -15.84 -4.04
N ILE A 42 -14.89 -15.73 -4.96
CA ILE A 42 -14.84 -16.60 -6.16
C ILE A 42 -14.75 -18.07 -5.78
N LEU A 43 -13.84 -18.42 -4.87
CA LEU A 43 -13.67 -19.80 -4.43
C LEU A 43 -14.94 -20.33 -3.74
N SER A 44 -15.60 -19.51 -2.94
CA SER A 44 -16.84 -19.89 -2.24
C SER A 44 -18.04 -20.03 -3.17
N THR A 45 -18.02 -19.35 -4.32
CA THR A 45 -19.13 -19.30 -5.29
C THR A 45 -18.85 -20.09 -6.57
N SER A 46 -17.74 -20.80 -6.67
CA SER A 46 -17.27 -21.44 -7.91
C SER A 46 -18.28 -22.42 -8.53
N ASN A 47 -19.08 -23.07 -7.68
CA ASN A 47 -20.04 -24.09 -8.08
C ASN A 47 -21.48 -23.55 -8.23
N ARG A 48 -21.67 -22.22 -8.18
CA ARG A 48 -22.97 -21.59 -8.37
C ARG A 48 -23.08 -21.06 -9.80
N ASN A 49 -24.23 -21.29 -10.42
CA ASN A 49 -24.56 -20.61 -11.67
C ASN A 49 -24.78 -19.12 -11.39
N LYS A 50 -24.05 -18.28 -12.11
CA LYS A 50 -24.10 -16.82 -11.98
C LYS A 50 -24.89 -16.23 -13.14
N THR A 51 -25.65 -15.18 -12.87
CA THR A 51 -26.31 -14.40 -13.92
C THR A 51 -25.30 -13.52 -14.65
N ALA A 52 -25.64 -13.04 -15.86
CA ALA A 52 -24.78 -12.12 -16.60
C ALA A 52 -24.45 -10.86 -15.79
N GLU A 53 -25.44 -10.30 -15.08
CA GLU A 53 -25.25 -9.14 -14.22
C GLU A 53 -24.27 -9.39 -13.06
N GLN A 54 -24.32 -10.58 -12.45
CA GLN A 54 -23.37 -10.96 -11.40
C GLN A 54 -21.95 -11.08 -11.94
N ILE A 55 -21.79 -11.60 -13.16
CA ILE A 55 -20.48 -11.70 -13.83
C ILE A 55 -19.92 -10.30 -14.09
N ASP A 56 -20.74 -9.36 -14.58
CA ASP A 56 -20.31 -7.98 -14.83
C ASP A 56 -19.88 -7.26 -13.55
N GLN A 57 -20.61 -7.46 -12.44
CA GLN A 57 -20.24 -6.92 -11.13
C GLN A 57 -18.91 -7.50 -10.63
N GLU A 58 -18.67 -8.80 -10.82
CA GLU A 58 -17.41 -9.45 -10.47
C GLU A 58 -16.24 -8.89 -11.30
N PHE A 59 -16.42 -8.68 -12.60
CA PHE A 59 -15.42 -8.04 -13.45
C PHE A 59 -15.12 -6.60 -13.02
N LEU A 60 -16.15 -5.83 -12.67
CA LEU A 60 -15.96 -4.48 -12.15
C LEU A 60 -15.15 -4.51 -10.85
N PHE A 61 -15.50 -5.39 -9.91
CA PHE A 61 -14.78 -5.53 -8.65
C PHE A 61 -13.32 -5.98 -8.87
N LEU A 62 -13.08 -6.94 -9.75
CA LEU A 62 -11.72 -7.36 -10.14
C LEU A 62 -10.92 -6.20 -10.71
N THR A 63 -11.53 -5.39 -11.58
CA THR A 63 -10.89 -4.23 -12.19
C THR A 63 -10.52 -3.21 -11.12
N THR A 64 -11.45 -2.88 -10.22
CA THR A 64 -11.20 -1.95 -9.11
C THR A 64 -10.10 -2.44 -8.18
N THR A 65 -10.12 -3.71 -7.78
CA THR A 65 -9.09 -4.28 -6.89
C THR A 65 -7.73 -4.35 -7.56
N SER A 66 -7.68 -4.63 -8.87
CA SER A 66 -6.44 -4.59 -9.66
C SER A 66 -5.87 -3.16 -9.75
N LEU A 67 -6.72 -2.16 -9.96
CA LEU A 67 -6.31 -0.75 -9.96
C LEU A 67 -5.76 -0.31 -8.61
N LEU A 68 -6.34 -0.76 -7.49
CA LEU A 68 -5.80 -0.53 -6.15
C LEU A 68 -4.42 -1.17 -5.96
N GLY A 69 -4.21 -2.37 -6.51
CA GLY A 69 -2.90 -3.03 -6.54
C GLY A 69 -1.85 -2.21 -7.30
N LEU A 70 -2.19 -1.71 -8.49
CA LEU A 70 -1.31 -0.85 -9.27
C LEU A 70 -1.04 0.49 -8.57
N PHE A 71 -2.06 1.08 -7.96
CA PHE A 71 -1.92 2.30 -7.17
C PHE A 71 -0.99 2.10 -5.97
N ASN A 72 -1.07 0.96 -5.28
CA ASN A 72 -0.12 0.63 -4.21
C ASN A 72 1.32 0.59 -4.74
N PHE A 73 1.57 -0.03 -5.89
CA PHE A 73 2.91 -0.06 -6.48
C PHE A 73 3.44 1.35 -6.81
N GLY A 74 2.61 2.19 -7.45
CA GLY A 74 2.96 3.59 -7.73
C GLY A 74 3.14 4.43 -6.46
N GLY A 75 2.23 4.30 -5.49
CA GLY A 75 2.27 4.98 -4.21
C GLY A 75 3.53 4.63 -3.40
N SER A 76 3.91 3.35 -3.40
CA SER A 76 5.14 2.86 -2.75
C SER A 76 6.39 3.56 -3.31
N PHE A 77 6.46 3.73 -4.63
CA PHE A 77 7.55 4.46 -5.28
C PHE A 77 7.61 5.92 -4.82
N TYR A 78 6.47 6.62 -4.76
CA TYR A 78 6.40 8.00 -4.29
C TYR A 78 6.75 8.14 -2.80
N VAL A 79 6.29 7.22 -1.95
CA VAL A 79 6.61 7.19 -0.52
C VAL A 79 8.11 7.04 -0.32
N PHE A 80 8.75 6.11 -1.04
CA PHE A 80 10.19 5.92 -0.99
C PHE A 80 10.96 7.14 -1.49
N LEU A 81 10.52 7.75 -2.59
CA LEU A 81 11.17 8.91 -3.19
C LEU A 81 11.04 10.17 -2.31
N ALA A 82 9.86 10.41 -1.74
CA ALA A 82 9.61 11.52 -0.81
C ALA A 82 10.41 11.36 0.49
N ALA A 83 10.48 10.13 1.02
CA ALA A 83 11.30 9.84 2.19
C ALA A 83 12.80 10.01 1.90
N SER A 84 13.27 9.50 0.76
CA SER A 84 14.68 9.60 0.34
C SER A 84 15.14 11.05 0.16
N ARG A 85 14.29 11.94 -0.40
CA ARG A 85 14.59 13.37 -0.53
C ARG A 85 14.79 14.04 0.83
N ARG A 86 13.95 13.72 1.81
CA ARG A 86 14.07 14.26 3.17
C ARG A 86 15.28 13.71 3.93
N PHE A 87 15.61 12.42 3.77
CA PHE A 87 16.84 11.85 4.34
C PHE A 87 18.09 12.55 3.79
N ARG A 88 18.10 12.88 2.50
CA ARG A 88 19.20 13.64 1.85
C ARG A 88 19.34 15.09 2.32
N GLN A 89 18.33 15.65 2.98
CA GLN A 89 18.38 16.98 3.60
C GLN A 89 18.83 16.93 5.07
N ILE A 90 18.74 15.74 5.69
CA ILE A 90 19.12 15.51 7.09
C ILE A 90 20.59 15.10 7.19
N VAL A 91 21.16 14.41 6.20
CA VAL A 91 22.61 14.10 6.08
C VAL A 91 23.35 15.29 5.47
#